data_AF-A0A1Q5LHK7-F1
#
_entry.id   AF-A0A1Q5LHK7-F1
#
_cell.length_a   1.000
_cell.length_b   1.000
_cell.length_c   1.000
_cell.angle_alpha   90.00
_cell.angle_beta   90.00
_cell.angle_gamma   90.00
#
_symmetry.space_group_name_H-M   'P 1'
#
loop_
_entity.id
_entity.type
_entity.pdbx_description
1 polymer ?
#
loop_
_entity_poly.entity_id
_entity_poly.type
_entity_poly.pdbx_seq_one_letter_code
_entity_poly.pdbx_strand_id
1 'polypeptide(L)'
;MRPSLRPVAPTLLISAAVTGLLCAGAVALAPGSVRAPLAWGSAAAAVLLTAAVTTAAYALDTARRLRDRAAALTTEAARRAADTARTVADARAEAARARTEADRAIAETRAEADRAIAETRADADRAIAETRAEADRAAAEARADADRARAEAARSETNRAAAVAACANAAGRMQALATSMLADLREMEHRHTDEDVLTDLLHLDHRTAQAGRLADSIAVLTGARSGRRWAKPIVMESILRGAMGRIGGYQRVRLHTTSDAAIAGHAAEGVMHALAELLDNAANFSPPTAEVHVYVEEVPAGLVVTVEDSGLVMSDVQLRRAERAVTAERTDLTGLSGTRLGLAVVGRLARKHGLTVSFRPSARGGTGALVMIPHELITRPRDTAAHAPGTTPVPGAPRDTHAPHAPHDPPSPPFVTSTSPSPSTTPGGLPKRRRGQTLAAAHPEGTPEGTPDGTPGGTPEGTPGATPTTPSTTDPASRTRSAARFSSFRHAVRTTTEGTPR
;
A
#
# COMPACT_ATOMS: atom_id res chain seq x y z
N MET A 1 -68.61 54.20 -82.31
CA MET A 1 -67.99 55.42 -82.88
C MET A 1 -68.67 55.74 -84.20
N ARG A 2 -69.48 56.79 -84.29
CA ARG A 2 -70.00 57.27 -85.58
C ARG A 2 -68.80 57.72 -86.42
N PRO A 3 -68.60 57.23 -87.66
CA PRO A 3 -67.47 57.66 -88.48
C PRO A 3 -67.62 59.16 -88.71
N SER A 4 -66.69 59.96 -88.17
CA SER A 4 -66.66 61.37 -88.47
C SER A 4 -66.28 61.48 -89.95
N LEU A 5 -67.19 61.99 -90.77
CA LEU A 5 -66.95 62.23 -92.20
C LEU A 5 -66.00 63.42 -92.45
N ARG A 6 -65.53 64.08 -91.37
CA ARG A 6 -64.63 65.24 -91.40
C ARG A 6 -63.34 65.07 -92.21
N PRO A 7 -62.62 63.93 -92.19
CA PRO A 7 -61.36 63.81 -92.94
C PRO A 7 -61.57 63.49 -94.41
N VAL A 8 -62.77 63.04 -94.81
CA VAL A 8 -63.10 62.72 -96.21
C VAL A 8 -63.89 63.85 -96.86
N ALA A 9 -64.40 64.80 -96.07
CA ALA A 9 -65.05 66.02 -96.53
C ALA A 9 -64.24 66.80 -97.58
N PRO A 10 -62.91 67.04 -97.44
CA PRO A 10 -62.15 67.73 -98.49
C PRO A 10 -62.05 66.89 -99.78
N THR A 11 -61.84 65.58 -99.67
CA THR A 11 -61.75 64.69 -100.84
C THR A 11 -63.08 64.59 -101.57
N LEU A 12 -64.19 64.53 -100.84
CA LEU A 12 -65.55 64.56 -101.37
C LEU A 12 -65.86 65.90 -102.06
N LEU A 13 -65.50 67.03 -101.43
CA LEU A 13 -65.69 68.36 -102.02
C LEU A 13 -64.86 68.55 -103.30
N ILE A 14 -63.59 68.17 -103.28
CA ILE A 14 -62.69 68.30 -104.45
C ILE A 14 -63.16 67.39 -105.58
N SER A 15 -63.48 66.13 -105.29
CA SER A 15 -63.95 65.20 -106.32
C SER A 15 -65.28 65.65 -106.92
N ALA A 16 -66.26 66.07 -106.09
CA ALA A 16 -67.54 66.60 -106.55
C ALA A 16 -67.39 67.87 -107.39
N ALA A 17 -66.50 68.79 -106.98
CA ALA A 17 -66.22 70.02 -107.72
C ALA A 17 -65.60 69.71 -109.10
N VAL A 18 -64.58 68.85 -109.16
CA VAL A 18 -63.90 68.49 -110.41
C VAL A 18 -64.83 67.74 -111.35
N THR A 19 -65.56 66.73 -110.86
CA THR A 19 -66.51 65.98 -111.71
C THR A 19 -67.67 66.85 -112.14
N GLY A 20 -68.19 67.71 -111.25
CA GLY A 20 -69.26 68.66 -111.56
C GLY A 20 -68.84 69.66 -112.65
N LEU A 21 -67.63 70.23 -112.56
CA LEU A 21 -67.11 71.17 -113.56
C LEU A 21 -66.94 70.49 -114.93
N LEU A 22 -66.39 69.28 -114.96
CA LEU A 22 -66.19 68.51 -116.18
C LEU A 22 -67.53 68.14 -116.84
N CYS A 23 -68.52 67.72 -116.05
CA CYS A 23 -69.86 67.39 -116.56
C CYS A 23 -70.58 68.64 -117.08
N ALA A 24 -70.51 69.76 -116.36
CA ALA A 24 -71.10 71.02 -116.79
C ALA A 24 -70.47 71.53 -118.11
N GLY A 25 -69.14 71.44 -118.24
CA GLY A 25 -68.44 71.77 -119.48
C GLY A 25 -68.86 70.89 -120.65
N ALA A 26 -68.93 69.56 -120.44
CA ALA A 26 -69.35 68.61 -121.46
C ALA A 26 -70.80 68.87 -121.94
N VAL A 27 -71.70 69.25 -121.03
CA VAL A 27 -73.10 69.61 -121.35
C VAL A 27 -73.19 70.93 -122.11
N ALA A 28 -72.39 71.93 -121.75
CA ALA A 28 -72.41 73.25 -122.41
C ALA A 28 -71.96 73.20 -123.88
N LEU A 29 -71.02 72.30 -124.20
CA LEU A 29 -70.48 72.12 -125.55
C LEU A 29 -71.37 71.25 -126.47
N ALA A 30 -72.48 70.68 -125.95
CA ALA A 30 -73.31 69.74 -126.70
C ALA A 30 -74.37 70.43 -127.59
N PRO A 31 -74.61 69.92 -128.82
CA PRO A 31 -75.71 70.36 -129.70
C PRO A 31 -77.09 70.23 -129.01
N GLY A 32 -78.04 71.12 -129.36
CA GLY A 32 -79.33 71.24 -128.65
C GLY A 32 -80.16 69.96 -128.58
N SER A 33 -79.99 69.02 -129.51
CA SER A 33 -80.73 67.75 -129.55
C SER A 33 -80.30 66.71 -128.50
N VAL A 34 -79.09 66.83 -127.91
CA VAL A 34 -78.51 65.79 -127.02
C VAL A 34 -78.23 66.32 -125.60
N ARG A 35 -78.49 67.60 -125.36
CA ARG A 35 -78.09 68.30 -124.12
C ARG A 35 -78.75 67.73 -122.86
N ALA A 36 -80.04 67.36 -122.94
CA ALA A 36 -80.80 66.81 -121.81
C ALA A 36 -80.33 65.40 -121.37
N PRO A 37 -80.25 64.38 -122.24
CA PRO A 37 -79.79 63.06 -121.82
C PRO A 37 -78.33 63.05 -121.35
N LEU A 38 -77.48 63.90 -121.94
CA LEU A 38 -76.08 64.03 -121.51
C LEU A 38 -75.96 64.62 -120.10
N ALA A 39 -76.81 65.60 -119.75
CA ALA A 39 -76.81 66.20 -118.42
C ALA A 39 -77.15 65.19 -117.31
N TRP A 40 -78.16 64.36 -117.54
CA TRP A 40 -78.55 63.31 -116.58
C TRP A 40 -77.50 62.22 -116.44
N GLY A 41 -76.96 61.72 -117.56
CA GLY A 41 -75.93 60.66 -117.55
C GLY A 41 -74.62 61.13 -116.90
N SER A 42 -74.17 62.34 -117.22
CA SER A 42 -72.94 62.90 -116.67
C SER A 42 -73.08 63.22 -115.17
N ALA A 43 -74.23 63.71 -114.71
CA ALA A 43 -74.50 63.92 -113.29
C ALA A 43 -74.46 62.60 -112.49
N ALA A 44 -75.08 61.53 -112.99
CA ALA A 44 -75.05 60.22 -112.34
C ALA A 44 -73.63 59.63 -112.27
N ALA A 45 -72.87 59.73 -113.37
CA ALA A 45 -71.47 59.30 -113.40
C ALA A 45 -70.58 60.11 -112.45
N ALA A 46 -70.80 61.43 -112.35
CA ALA A 46 -70.09 62.29 -111.41
C ALA A 46 -70.28 61.84 -109.96
N VAL A 47 -71.53 61.59 -109.54
CA VAL A 47 -71.85 61.15 -108.17
C VAL A 47 -71.19 59.80 -107.84
N LEU A 48 -71.27 58.83 -108.76
CA LEU A 48 -70.64 57.52 -108.56
C LEU A 48 -69.12 57.61 -108.46
N LEU A 49 -68.50 58.44 -109.31
CA LEU A 49 -67.05 58.64 -109.29
C LEU A 49 -66.61 59.36 -108.01
N THR A 50 -67.32 60.41 -107.60
CA THR A 50 -67.11 61.11 -106.32
C THR A 50 -67.19 60.12 -105.14
N ALA A 51 -68.22 59.26 -105.11
CA ALA A 51 -68.39 58.26 -104.05
C ALA A 51 -67.25 57.23 -104.03
N ALA A 52 -66.88 56.67 -105.19
CA ALA A 52 -65.80 55.69 -105.31
C ALA A 52 -64.44 56.25 -104.85
N VAL A 53 -64.10 57.46 -105.29
CA VAL A 53 -62.85 58.15 -104.88
C VAL A 53 -62.85 58.43 -103.39
N THR A 54 -63.97 58.87 -102.83
CA THR A 54 -64.12 59.14 -101.39
C THR A 54 -63.94 57.87 -100.57
N THR A 55 -64.56 56.76 -100.96
CA THR A 55 -64.43 55.47 -100.26
C THR A 55 -63.01 54.89 -100.38
N ALA A 56 -62.39 54.98 -101.56
CA ALA A 56 -61.00 54.54 -101.75
C ALA A 56 -60.03 55.37 -100.90
N ALA A 57 -60.20 56.69 -100.85
CA ALA A 57 -59.40 57.57 -100.00
C ALA A 57 -59.57 57.25 -98.51
N TYR A 58 -60.80 56.97 -98.07
CA TYR A 58 -61.07 56.55 -96.70
C TYR A 58 -60.43 55.19 -96.37
N ALA A 59 -60.51 54.21 -97.27
CA ALA A 59 -59.90 52.90 -97.09
C ALA A 59 -58.36 52.99 -97.04
N LEU A 60 -57.75 53.83 -97.87
CA LEU A 60 -56.31 54.07 -97.85
C LEU A 60 -55.86 54.81 -96.58
N ASP A 61 -56.60 55.82 -96.14
CA ASP A 61 -56.30 56.56 -94.90
C ASP A 61 -56.42 55.66 -93.66
N THR A 62 -57.49 54.86 -93.58
CA THR A 62 -57.68 53.90 -92.48
C THR A 62 -56.61 52.82 -92.47
N ALA A 63 -56.25 52.26 -93.64
CA ALA A 63 -55.17 51.29 -93.75
C ALA A 63 -53.81 51.89 -93.35
N ARG A 64 -53.52 53.14 -93.73
CA ARG A 64 -52.32 53.87 -93.30
C ARG A 64 -52.29 54.04 -91.78
N ARG A 65 -53.36 54.54 -91.17
CA ARG A 65 -53.46 54.71 -89.70
C ARG A 65 -53.30 53.39 -88.94
N LEU A 66 -53.87 52.29 -89.45
CA LEU A 66 -53.72 50.97 -88.83
C LEU A 66 -52.27 50.47 -88.94
N ARG A 67 -51.61 50.66 -90.08
CA ARG A 67 -50.17 50.34 -90.22
C ARG A 67 -49.31 51.20 -89.30
N ASP A 68 -49.57 52.50 -89.22
CA ASP A 68 -48.82 53.41 -88.35
C ASP A 68 -49.00 53.03 -86.87
N ARG A 69 -50.22 52.65 -86.46
CA ARG A 69 -50.50 52.14 -85.11
C ARG A 69 -49.82 50.80 -84.85
N ALA A 70 -49.86 49.87 -85.80
CA ALA A 70 -49.18 48.58 -85.68
C ALA A 70 -47.66 48.77 -85.55
N ALA A 71 -47.07 49.63 -86.40
CA ALA A 71 -45.66 50.00 -86.32
C ALA A 71 -45.33 50.62 -84.95
N ALA A 72 -46.13 51.57 -84.46
CA ALA A 72 -45.95 52.16 -83.14
C ALA A 72 -45.97 51.10 -82.02
N LEU A 73 -46.95 50.20 -82.02
CA LEU A 73 -47.03 49.11 -81.03
C LEU A 73 -45.85 48.14 -81.11
N THR A 74 -45.37 47.81 -82.31
CA THR A 74 -44.18 46.96 -82.46
C THR A 74 -42.92 47.64 -81.93
N THR A 75 -42.75 48.95 -82.15
CA THR A 75 -41.62 49.71 -81.60
C THR A 75 -41.69 49.83 -80.08
N GLU A 76 -42.89 50.03 -79.51
CA GLU A 76 -43.13 50.06 -78.08
C GLU A 76 -42.81 48.70 -77.43
N ALA A 77 -43.28 47.60 -78.04
CA ALA A 77 -42.99 46.25 -77.56
C ALA A 77 -41.49 45.91 -77.63
N ALA A 78 -40.81 46.31 -78.71
CA ALA A 78 -39.36 46.12 -78.85
C ALA A 78 -38.58 46.93 -77.79
N ARG A 79 -39.01 48.16 -77.49
CA ARG A 79 -38.40 48.98 -76.43
C ARG A 79 -38.57 48.33 -75.05
N ARG A 80 -39.79 47.89 -74.70
CA ARG A 80 -40.04 47.19 -73.43
C ARG A 80 -39.25 45.89 -73.33
N ALA A 81 -39.16 45.12 -74.42
CA ALA A 81 -38.35 43.91 -74.46
C ALA A 81 -36.86 44.22 -74.25
N ALA A 82 -36.34 45.29 -74.86
CA ALA A 82 -34.96 45.73 -74.66
C ALA A 82 -34.70 46.21 -73.22
N ASP A 83 -35.62 46.97 -72.63
CA ASP A 83 -35.48 47.47 -71.25
C ASP A 83 -35.54 46.33 -70.24
N THR A 84 -36.47 45.38 -70.41
CA THR A 84 -36.51 44.17 -69.56
C THR A 84 -35.27 43.28 -69.73
N ALA A 85 -34.72 43.16 -70.94
CA ALA A 85 -33.48 42.41 -71.16
C ALA A 85 -32.30 43.06 -70.45
N ARG A 86 -32.22 44.40 -70.44
CA ARG A 86 -31.17 45.16 -69.72
C ARG A 86 -31.29 44.95 -68.21
N THR A 87 -32.47 45.16 -67.62
CA THR A 87 -32.64 45.00 -66.16
C THR A 87 -32.33 43.58 -65.70
N VAL A 88 -32.69 42.56 -66.49
CA VAL A 88 -32.35 41.17 -66.18
C VAL A 88 -30.85 40.91 -66.33
N ALA A 89 -30.18 41.51 -67.33
CA ALA A 89 -28.72 41.39 -67.48
C ALA A 89 -27.98 42.05 -66.32
N ASP A 90 -28.42 43.24 -65.90
CA ASP A 90 -27.86 43.97 -64.76
C ASP A 90 -28.05 43.18 -63.45
N ALA A 91 -29.26 42.67 -63.20
CA ALA A 91 -29.55 41.83 -62.02
C ALA A 91 -28.70 40.54 -62.00
N ARG A 92 -28.44 39.93 -63.17
CA ARG A 92 -27.56 38.75 -63.27
C ARG A 92 -26.10 39.10 -62.98
N ALA A 93 -25.63 40.24 -63.49
CA ALA A 93 -24.27 40.71 -63.24
C ALA A 93 -24.06 41.02 -61.75
N GLU A 94 -25.03 41.67 -61.09
CA GLU A 94 -25.02 41.92 -59.64
C GLU A 94 -25.02 40.61 -58.84
N ALA A 95 -25.89 39.66 -59.20
CA ALA A 95 -25.92 38.35 -58.55
C ALA A 95 -24.60 37.57 -58.70
N ALA A 96 -23.92 37.67 -59.85
CA ALA A 96 -22.62 37.05 -60.06
C ALA A 96 -21.51 37.69 -59.20
N ARG A 97 -21.52 39.01 -59.06
CA ARG A 97 -20.59 39.74 -58.17
C ARG A 97 -20.82 39.36 -56.71
N ALA A 98 -22.07 39.39 -56.25
CA ALA A 98 -22.44 39.01 -54.89
C ALA A 98 -22.06 37.56 -54.56
N ARG A 99 -22.19 36.63 -55.52
CA ARG A 99 -21.73 35.23 -55.35
C ARG A 99 -20.21 35.15 -55.21
N THR A 100 -19.47 35.87 -56.05
CA THR A 100 -17.99 35.87 -55.99
C THR A 100 -17.49 36.48 -54.67
N GLU A 101 -18.13 37.54 -54.20
CA GLU A 101 -17.85 38.16 -52.90
C GLU A 101 -18.18 37.20 -51.74
N ALA A 102 -19.33 36.52 -51.80
CA ALA A 102 -19.71 35.51 -50.80
C ALA A 102 -18.74 34.33 -50.78
N ASP A 103 -18.35 33.79 -51.93
CA ASP A 103 -17.38 32.69 -52.03
C ASP A 103 -16.01 33.10 -51.48
N ARG A 104 -15.58 34.34 -51.75
CA ARG A 104 -14.36 34.91 -51.19
C ARG A 104 -14.44 35.03 -49.67
N ALA A 105 -15.53 35.58 -49.13
CA ALA A 105 -15.73 35.72 -47.69
C ALA A 105 -15.75 34.35 -47.00
N ILE A 106 -16.41 33.35 -47.59
CA ILE A 106 -16.42 31.97 -47.08
C ILE A 106 -15.01 31.37 -47.07
N ALA A 107 -14.23 31.58 -48.14
CA ALA A 107 -12.86 31.09 -48.22
C ALA A 107 -11.95 31.75 -47.17
N GLU A 108 -12.09 33.06 -46.95
CA GLU A 108 -11.37 33.81 -45.92
C GLU A 108 -11.72 33.30 -44.51
N THR A 109 -13.01 33.16 -44.17
CA THR A 109 -13.44 32.61 -42.88
C THR A 109 -12.97 31.17 -42.67
N ARG A 110 -12.97 30.32 -43.70
CA ARG A 110 -12.44 28.94 -43.60
C ARG A 110 -10.94 28.94 -43.34
N ALA A 111 -10.18 29.76 -44.05
CA ALA A 111 -8.73 29.86 -43.85
C ALA A 111 -8.39 30.38 -42.44
N GLU A 112 -9.15 31.32 -41.91
CA GLU A 112 -9.01 31.78 -40.53
C GLU A 112 -9.34 30.68 -39.51
N ALA A 113 -10.44 29.95 -39.72
CA ALA A 113 -10.81 28.81 -38.87
C ALA A 113 -9.73 27.71 -38.88
N ASP A 114 -9.19 27.37 -40.04
CA ASP A 114 -8.13 26.36 -40.17
C ASP A 114 -6.84 26.79 -39.45
N ARG A 115 -6.46 28.08 -39.52
CA ARG A 115 -5.33 28.62 -38.75
C ARG A 115 -5.57 28.54 -37.25
N ALA A 116 -6.75 28.97 -36.78
CA ALA A 116 -7.09 28.92 -35.36
C ALA A 116 -7.10 27.47 -34.82
N ILE A 117 -7.59 26.51 -35.60
CA ILE A 117 -7.55 25.08 -35.26
C ILE A 117 -6.10 24.57 -35.20
N ALA A 118 -5.25 24.95 -36.15
CA ALA A 118 -3.84 24.54 -36.17
C ALA A 118 -3.06 25.11 -34.97
N GLU A 119 -3.27 26.38 -34.63
CA GLU A 119 -2.67 27.03 -33.45
C GLU A 119 -3.13 26.33 -32.16
N THR A 120 -4.43 26.11 -32.00
CA THR A 120 -4.99 25.41 -30.82
C THR A 120 -4.41 24.00 -30.66
N ARG A 121 -4.25 23.27 -31.77
CA ARG A 121 -3.61 21.93 -31.75
C ARG A 121 -2.15 22.00 -31.35
N ALA A 122 -1.38 22.94 -31.91
CA ALA A 122 0.03 23.11 -31.57
C ALA A 122 0.24 23.47 -30.09
N ASP A 123 -0.61 24.33 -29.54
CA ASP A 123 -0.59 24.69 -28.12
C ASP A 123 -1.01 23.51 -27.22
N ALA A 124 -2.02 22.72 -27.63
CA ALA A 124 -2.40 21.50 -26.93
C ALA A 124 -1.26 20.47 -26.92
N ASP A 125 -0.60 20.25 -28.05
CA ASP A 125 0.55 19.33 -28.16
C ASP A 125 1.72 19.78 -27.27
N ARG A 126 1.99 21.10 -27.20
CA ARG A 126 3.01 21.66 -26.31
C ARG A 126 2.66 21.42 -24.84
N ALA A 127 1.42 21.70 -24.44
CA ALA A 127 0.95 21.48 -23.06
C ALA A 127 1.00 20.00 -22.66
N ILE A 128 0.65 19.08 -23.58
CA ILE A 128 0.76 17.62 -23.36
C ILE A 128 2.23 17.21 -23.18
N ALA A 129 3.13 17.72 -24.01
CA ALA A 129 4.56 17.42 -23.93
C ALA A 129 5.17 17.94 -22.61
N GLU A 130 4.83 19.15 -22.18
CA GLU A 130 5.26 19.73 -20.90
C GLU A 130 4.76 18.90 -19.72
N THR A 131 3.46 18.58 -19.69
CA THR A 131 2.85 17.74 -18.65
C THR A 131 3.52 16.36 -18.58
N ARG A 132 3.83 15.77 -19.74
CA ARG A 132 4.53 14.47 -19.81
C ARG A 132 5.96 14.57 -19.26
N ALA A 133 6.70 15.62 -19.62
CA ALA A 133 8.05 15.86 -19.11
C ALA A 133 8.07 16.15 -17.60
N GLU A 134 7.04 16.81 -17.06
CA GLU A 134 6.84 16.97 -15.61
C GLU A 134 6.52 15.64 -14.94
N ALA A 135 5.62 14.83 -15.52
CA ALA A 135 5.29 13.51 -15.00
C ALA A 135 6.51 12.58 -15.00
N ASP A 136 7.34 12.60 -16.04
CA ASP A 136 8.56 11.80 -16.13
C ASP A 136 9.61 12.23 -15.08
N ARG A 137 9.76 13.55 -14.85
CA ARG A 137 10.63 14.08 -13.78
C ARG A 137 10.14 13.68 -12.40
N ALA A 138 8.86 13.86 -12.11
CA ALA A 138 8.26 13.46 -10.85
C ALA A 138 8.36 11.94 -10.61
N ALA A 139 8.19 11.13 -11.67
CA ALA A 139 8.38 9.69 -11.59
C ALA A 139 9.83 9.29 -11.31
N ALA A 140 10.80 9.98 -11.91
CA ALA A 140 12.22 9.75 -11.65
C ALA A 140 12.61 10.12 -10.21
N GLU A 141 12.13 11.26 -9.70
CA GLU A 141 12.34 11.70 -8.31
C GLU A 141 11.72 10.71 -7.32
N ALA A 142 10.47 10.30 -7.53
CA ALA A 142 9.80 9.32 -6.68
C ALA A 142 10.51 7.96 -6.67
N ARG A 143 11.07 7.52 -7.80
CA ARG A 143 11.90 6.31 -7.87
C ARG A 143 13.20 6.47 -7.07
N ALA A 144 13.88 7.61 -7.21
CA ALA A 144 15.10 7.88 -6.46
C ALA A 144 14.86 7.95 -4.95
N ASP A 145 13.74 8.54 -4.51
CA ASP A 145 13.32 8.55 -3.11
C ASP A 145 12.99 7.14 -2.59
N ALA A 146 12.27 6.35 -3.38
CA ALA A 146 11.96 4.96 -3.04
C ALA A 146 13.24 4.13 -2.88
N ASP A 147 14.23 4.32 -3.76
CA ASP A 147 15.51 3.61 -3.69
C ASP A 147 16.36 4.05 -2.49
N ARG A 148 16.38 5.36 -2.18
CA ARG A 148 16.99 5.87 -0.94
C ARG A 148 16.34 5.27 0.31
N ALA A 149 15.01 5.25 0.36
CA ALA A 149 14.27 4.67 1.48
C ALA A 149 14.52 3.16 1.63
N ARG A 150 14.58 2.41 0.52
CA ARG A 150 14.94 0.98 0.54
C ARG A 150 16.37 0.75 1.02
N ALA A 151 17.32 1.55 0.55
CA ALA A 151 18.72 1.45 0.97
C ALA A 151 18.88 1.75 2.46
N GLU A 152 18.18 2.77 2.96
CA GLU A 152 18.20 3.12 4.38
C GLU A 152 17.53 2.04 5.25
N ALA A 153 16.40 1.49 4.81
CA ALA A 153 15.76 0.37 5.49
C ALA A 153 16.67 -0.87 5.55
N ALA A 154 17.37 -1.19 4.45
CA ALA A 154 18.32 -2.30 4.40
C ALA A 154 19.53 -2.09 5.35
N ARG A 155 20.05 -0.86 5.42
CA ARG A 155 21.11 -0.49 6.37
C ARG A 155 20.64 -0.58 7.82
N SER A 156 19.45 -0.05 8.12
CA SER A 156 18.85 -0.12 9.45
C SER A 156 18.65 -1.57 9.89
N GLU A 157 18.16 -2.43 9.00
CA GLU A 157 17.98 -3.86 9.28
C GLU A 157 19.32 -4.57 9.52
N THR A 158 20.34 -4.26 8.71
CA THR A 158 21.70 -4.79 8.89
C THR A 158 22.29 -4.35 10.23
N ASN A 159 22.16 -3.07 10.57
CA ASN A 159 22.64 -2.52 11.84
C ASN A 159 21.91 -3.15 13.03
N ARG A 160 20.59 -3.36 12.92
CA ARG A 160 19.77 -4.04 13.93
C ARG A 160 20.21 -5.49 14.13
N ALA A 161 20.44 -6.23 13.04
CA ALA A 161 20.94 -7.60 13.10
C ALA A 161 22.34 -7.67 13.75
N ALA A 162 23.23 -6.75 13.37
CA ALA A 162 24.57 -6.64 13.96
C ALA A 162 24.52 -6.31 15.46
N ALA A 163 23.64 -5.40 15.89
CA ALA A 163 23.44 -5.06 17.29
C ALA A 163 22.92 -6.26 18.10
N VAL A 164 21.92 -7.00 17.58
CA VAL A 164 21.40 -8.21 18.23
C VAL A 164 22.49 -9.28 18.36
N ALA A 165 23.31 -9.49 17.32
CA ALA A 165 24.43 -10.42 17.35
C ALA A 165 25.51 -10.01 18.37
N ALA A 166 25.81 -8.71 18.48
CA ALA A 166 26.74 -8.20 19.47
C ALA A 166 26.21 -8.39 20.90
N CYS A 167 24.93 -8.11 21.16
CA CYS A 167 24.28 -8.37 22.45
C CYS A 167 24.29 -9.87 22.80
N ALA A 168 24.00 -10.74 21.84
CA ALA A 168 24.08 -12.19 22.02
C ALA A 168 25.49 -12.65 22.41
N ASN A 169 26.53 -12.11 21.75
CA ASN A 169 27.91 -12.44 22.08
C ASN A 169 28.30 -11.95 23.49
N ALA A 170 27.92 -10.71 23.83
CA ALA A 170 28.18 -10.14 25.15
C ALA A 170 27.49 -10.97 26.26
N ALA A 171 26.23 -11.37 26.04
CA ALA A 171 25.49 -12.24 26.95
C ALA A 171 26.19 -13.59 27.14
N GLY A 172 26.62 -14.25 26.06
CA GLY A 172 27.35 -15.51 26.14
C GLY A 172 28.66 -15.40 26.93
N ARG A 173 29.39 -14.29 26.78
CA ARG A 173 30.62 -14.02 27.56
C ARG A 173 30.33 -13.77 29.03
N MET A 174 29.29 -13.00 29.34
CA MET A 174 28.86 -12.74 30.72
C MET A 174 28.42 -14.03 31.41
N GLN A 175 27.71 -14.92 30.71
CA GLN A 175 27.31 -16.22 31.23
C GLN A 175 28.50 -17.13 31.50
N ALA A 176 29.49 -17.15 30.61
CA ALA A 176 30.73 -17.91 30.81
C ALA A 176 31.49 -17.42 32.06
N LEU A 177 31.61 -16.10 32.22
CA LEU A 177 32.23 -15.49 33.41
C LEU A 177 31.46 -15.83 34.69
N ALA A 178 30.13 -15.70 34.70
CA ALA A 178 29.31 -16.05 35.84
C ALA A 178 29.46 -17.54 36.21
N THR A 179 29.51 -18.43 35.21
CA THR A 179 29.72 -19.86 35.44
C THR A 179 31.09 -20.16 36.04
N SER A 180 32.15 -19.51 35.56
CA SER A 180 33.50 -19.61 36.15
C SER A 180 33.52 -19.09 37.58
N MET A 181 32.94 -17.93 37.84
CA MET A 181 32.86 -17.35 39.18
C MET A 181 32.12 -18.27 40.16
N LEU A 182 30.99 -18.87 39.77
CA LEU A 182 30.28 -19.85 40.61
C LEU A 182 31.13 -21.09 40.90
N ALA A 183 31.99 -21.52 39.97
CA ALA A 183 32.91 -22.62 40.22
C ALA A 183 34.02 -22.23 41.21
N ASP A 184 34.59 -21.03 41.06
CA ASP A 184 35.61 -20.49 41.96
C ASP A 184 35.06 -20.30 43.39
N LEU A 185 33.82 -19.84 43.52
CA LEU A 185 33.13 -19.68 44.80
C LEU A 185 32.90 -21.02 45.49
N ARG A 186 32.45 -22.04 44.76
CA ARG A 186 32.30 -23.41 45.31
C ARG A 186 33.62 -24.00 45.78
N GLU A 187 34.71 -23.72 45.08
CA GLU A 187 36.05 -24.13 45.51
C GLU A 187 36.50 -23.36 46.76
N MET A 188 36.12 -22.08 46.91
CA MET A 188 36.34 -21.33 48.14
C MET A 188 35.54 -21.89 49.31
N GLU A 189 34.25 -22.20 49.10
CA GLU A 189 33.37 -22.84 50.08
C GLU A 189 33.93 -24.19 50.52
N HIS A 190 34.50 -24.98 49.61
CA HIS A 190 35.10 -26.26 49.97
C HIS A 190 36.35 -26.11 50.83
N ARG A 191 37.13 -25.03 50.62
CA ARG A 191 38.39 -24.76 51.34
C ARG A 191 38.21 -24.06 52.69
N HIS A 192 37.09 -23.38 52.92
CA HIS A 192 36.87 -22.54 54.11
C HIS A 192 35.66 -23.04 54.89
N THR A 193 35.80 -23.19 56.20
CA THR A 193 34.72 -23.68 57.09
C THR A 193 34.27 -22.61 58.09
N ASP A 194 34.79 -21.39 57.95
CA ASP A 194 34.46 -20.26 58.82
C ASP A 194 33.08 -19.69 58.46
N GLU A 195 32.22 -19.49 59.46
CA GLU A 195 30.80 -19.13 59.27
C GLU A 195 30.64 -17.73 58.64
N ASP A 196 31.48 -16.78 59.05
CA ASP A 196 31.48 -15.42 58.50
C ASP A 196 31.89 -15.44 57.01
N VAL A 197 32.90 -16.25 56.66
CA VAL A 197 33.34 -16.43 55.27
C VAL A 197 32.26 -17.11 54.44
N LEU A 198 31.59 -18.13 55.00
CA LEU A 198 30.51 -18.82 54.31
C LEU A 198 29.33 -17.87 54.05
N THR A 199 28.98 -17.01 55.00
CA THR A 199 27.94 -15.99 54.84
C THR A 199 28.25 -15.04 53.70
N ASP A 200 29.49 -14.54 53.62
CA ASP A 200 29.95 -13.67 52.53
C ASP A 200 29.98 -14.39 51.18
N LEU A 201 30.42 -15.66 51.15
CA LEU A 201 30.43 -16.49 49.95
C LEU A 201 29.02 -16.75 49.41
N LEU A 202 28.06 -17.06 50.29
CA LEU A 202 26.66 -17.23 49.91
C LEU A 202 26.07 -15.96 49.29
N HIS A 203 26.40 -14.79 49.85
CA HIS A 203 25.98 -13.52 49.28
C HIS A 203 26.59 -13.27 47.90
N LEU A 204 27.85 -13.66 47.68
CA LEU A 204 28.53 -13.53 46.39
C LEU A 204 28.05 -14.56 45.35
N ASP A 205 27.80 -15.80 45.75
CA ASP A 205 27.19 -16.85 44.92
C ASP A 205 25.87 -16.33 44.37
N HIS A 206 25.05 -15.74 45.23
CA HIS A 206 23.76 -15.21 44.83
C HIS A 206 23.84 -14.07 43.82
N ARG A 207 24.73 -13.10 44.03
CA ARG A 207 24.94 -12.01 43.06
C ARG A 207 25.46 -12.54 41.73
N THR A 208 26.28 -13.58 41.76
CA THR A 208 26.83 -14.22 40.57
C THR A 208 25.74 -14.98 39.81
N ALA A 209 24.89 -15.73 40.52
CA ALA A 209 23.72 -16.40 39.94
C ALA A 209 22.75 -15.38 39.31
N GLN A 210 22.59 -14.20 39.92
CA GLN A 210 21.77 -13.13 39.36
C GLN A 210 22.37 -12.51 38.09
N ALA A 211 23.69 -12.31 38.06
CA ALA A 211 24.38 -11.84 36.86
C ALA A 211 24.27 -12.86 35.72
N GLY A 212 24.39 -14.16 36.03
CA GLY A 212 24.15 -15.25 35.08
C GLY A 212 22.72 -15.24 34.54
N ARG A 213 21.70 -15.11 35.41
CA ARG A 213 20.29 -14.97 34.98
C ARG A 213 20.10 -13.81 34.02
N LEU A 214 20.68 -12.64 34.31
CA LEU A 214 20.57 -11.47 33.43
C LEU A 214 21.20 -11.75 32.06
N ALA A 215 22.35 -12.41 32.02
CA ALA A 215 23.00 -12.83 30.79
C ALA A 215 22.12 -13.82 30.00
N ASP A 216 21.56 -14.83 30.66
CA ASP A 216 20.63 -15.79 30.07
C ASP A 216 19.37 -15.11 29.53
N SER A 217 18.84 -14.10 30.22
CA SER A 217 17.69 -13.30 29.80
C SER A 217 17.97 -12.52 28.51
N ILE A 218 19.15 -11.89 28.39
CA ILE A 218 19.58 -11.24 27.16
C ILE A 218 19.77 -12.28 26.02
N ALA A 219 20.32 -13.46 26.33
CA ALA A 219 20.48 -14.52 25.36
C ALA A 219 19.11 -15.01 24.81
N VAL A 220 18.12 -15.22 25.67
CA VAL A 220 16.75 -15.58 25.26
C VAL A 220 16.14 -14.52 24.33
N LEU A 221 16.28 -13.24 24.67
CA LEU A 221 15.72 -12.12 23.89
C LEU A 221 16.40 -11.92 22.55
N THR A 222 17.72 -12.11 22.49
CA THR A 222 18.50 -12.05 21.24
C THR A 222 18.34 -13.30 20.38
N GLY A 223 17.74 -14.37 20.92
CA GLY A 223 17.58 -15.66 20.23
C GLY A 223 18.84 -16.52 20.24
N ALA A 224 19.86 -16.09 20.99
CA ALA A 224 21.01 -16.91 21.28
C ALA A 224 20.63 -18.11 22.14
N ARG A 225 21.52 -19.11 22.16
CA ARG A 225 21.36 -20.25 23.08
C ARG A 225 21.56 -19.74 24.51
N SER A 226 20.56 -19.99 25.36
CA SER A 226 20.54 -19.61 26.77
C SER A 226 20.51 -20.87 27.64
N GLY A 227 21.17 -20.80 28.81
CA GLY A 227 21.12 -21.81 29.85
C GLY A 227 21.80 -23.16 29.53
N ARG A 228 21.79 -24.03 30.55
CA ARG A 228 22.32 -25.39 30.48
C ARG A 228 21.31 -26.35 29.86
N ARG A 229 21.80 -27.39 29.16
CA ARG A 229 20.95 -28.51 28.72
C ARG A 229 20.98 -29.63 29.76
N TRP A 230 19.81 -30.12 30.11
CA TRP A 230 19.64 -31.25 31.01
C TRP A 230 19.24 -32.48 30.20
N ALA A 231 20.00 -33.57 30.34
CA ALA A 231 19.74 -34.80 29.60
C ALA A 231 18.61 -35.62 30.23
N LYS A 232 18.54 -35.64 31.56
CA LYS A 232 17.53 -36.37 32.32
C LYS A 232 16.39 -35.42 32.71
N PRO A 233 15.17 -35.95 32.90
CA PRO A 233 14.08 -35.21 33.52
C PRO A 233 14.45 -34.70 34.92
N ILE A 234 13.84 -33.58 35.32
CA ILE A 234 14.09 -32.92 36.60
C ILE A 234 12.76 -32.78 37.35
N VAL A 235 12.69 -33.30 38.57
CA VAL A 235 11.49 -33.18 39.43
C VAL A 235 11.12 -31.72 39.66
N MET A 236 9.82 -31.44 39.74
CA MET A 236 9.30 -30.08 39.86
C MET A 236 9.88 -29.34 41.07
N GLU A 237 10.09 -30.03 42.18
CA GLU A 237 10.71 -29.45 43.36
C GLU A 237 12.13 -28.93 43.09
N SER A 238 12.93 -29.65 42.28
CA SER A 238 14.26 -29.21 41.84
C SER A 238 14.18 -28.08 40.81
N ILE A 239 13.14 -28.05 39.96
CA ILE A 239 12.87 -26.91 39.06
C ILE A 239 12.62 -25.65 39.89
N LEU A 240 11.75 -25.72 40.89
CA LEU A 240 11.41 -24.60 41.78
C LEU A 240 12.62 -24.13 42.59
N ARG A 241 13.38 -25.05 43.19
CA ARG A 241 14.62 -24.70 43.90
C ARG A 241 15.64 -24.03 42.98
N GLY A 242 15.81 -24.55 41.77
CA GLY A 242 16.70 -23.95 40.78
C GLY A 242 16.24 -22.57 40.32
N ALA A 243 14.93 -22.30 40.27
CA ALA A 243 14.38 -20.98 39.99
C ALA A 243 14.62 -20.01 41.16
N MET A 244 14.38 -20.45 42.40
CA MET A 244 14.64 -19.67 43.62
C MET A 244 16.12 -19.31 43.79
N GLY A 245 17.04 -20.24 43.51
CA GLY A 245 18.48 -19.98 43.60
C GLY A 245 18.98 -18.90 42.64
N ARG A 246 18.12 -18.42 41.73
CA ARG A 246 18.44 -17.35 40.80
C ARG A 246 17.82 -16.01 41.17
N ILE A 247 17.11 -15.83 42.29
CA ILE A 247 16.40 -14.55 42.59
C ILE A 247 16.81 -13.93 43.92
N GLY A 248 16.94 -12.59 43.96
CA GLY A 248 17.28 -11.83 45.17
C GLY A 248 16.52 -12.27 46.41
N GLY A 249 15.19 -12.22 46.34
CA GLY A 249 14.28 -12.48 47.45
C GLY A 249 13.94 -13.95 47.73
N TYR A 250 14.83 -14.91 47.44
CA TYR A 250 14.52 -16.34 47.55
C TYR A 250 14.04 -16.77 48.95
N GLN A 251 14.54 -16.15 50.02
CA GLN A 251 14.17 -16.45 51.41
C GLN A 251 12.70 -16.13 51.72
N ARG A 252 12.07 -15.26 50.91
CA ARG A 252 10.66 -14.85 51.03
C ARG A 252 9.71 -15.76 50.26
N VAL A 253 10.24 -16.70 49.48
CA VAL A 253 9.42 -17.63 48.69
C VAL A 253 9.03 -18.82 49.56
N ARG A 254 7.73 -19.12 49.60
CA ARG A 254 7.14 -20.27 50.28
C ARG A 254 6.56 -21.22 49.23
N LEU A 255 7.14 -22.41 49.15
CA LEU A 255 6.71 -23.45 48.22
C LEU A 255 5.62 -24.31 48.86
N HIS A 256 4.51 -24.42 48.15
CA HIS A 256 3.38 -25.29 48.44
C HIS A 256 3.24 -26.25 47.26
N THR A 257 4.12 -27.24 47.21
CA THR A 257 4.16 -28.22 46.13
C THR A 257 3.74 -29.59 46.66
N THR A 258 2.86 -30.26 45.92
CA THR A 258 2.36 -31.60 46.25
C THR A 258 2.55 -32.58 45.09
N SER A 259 3.34 -32.21 44.07
CA SER A 259 3.50 -33.00 42.84
C SER A 259 4.91 -33.58 42.70
N ASP A 260 4.99 -34.90 42.50
CA ASP A 260 6.22 -35.64 42.19
C ASP A 260 6.53 -35.66 40.68
N ALA A 261 5.82 -34.87 39.89
CA ALA A 261 6.03 -34.78 38.46
C ALA A 261 7.42 -34.22 38.13
N ALA A 262 8.00 -34.69 37.03
CA ALA A 262 9.26 -34.19 36.49
C ALA A 262 9.06 -33.51 35.14
N ILE A 263 9.87 -32.50 34.89
CA ILE A 263 9.92 -31.78 33.61
C ILE A 263 10.98 -32.40 32.73
N ALA A 264 10.66 -32.62 31.46
CA ALA A 264 11.58 -33.14 30.46
C ALA A 264 12.85 -32.26 30.39
N GLY A 265 14.03 -32.90 30.36
CA GLY A 265 15.31 -32.19 30.50
C GLY A 265 15.56 -31.10 29.45
N HIS A 266 15.02 -31.28 28.23
CA HIS A 266 15.12 -30.27 27.16
C HIS A 266 14.33 -28.97 27.45
N ALA A 267 13.33 -29.03 28.34
CA ALA A 267 12.49 -27.90 28.74
C ALA A 267 12.78 -27.41 30.17
N ALA A 268 13.41 -28.24 31.01
CA ALA A 268 13.69 -27.96 32.41
C ALA A 268 14.32 -26.58 32.65
N GLU A 269 15.35 -26.23 31.88
CA GLU A 269 16.03 -24.94 32.00
C GLU A 269 15.13 -23.76 31.63
N GLY A 270 14.32 -23.91 30.56
CA GLY A 270 13.39 -22.87 30.12
C GLY A 270 12.26 -22.64 31.12
N VAL A 271 11.72 -23.71 31.70
CA VAL A 271 10.70 -23.62 32.77
C VAL A 271 11.30 -22.96 34.02
N MET A 272 12.47 -23.42 34.46
CA MET A 272 13.18 -22.85 35.61
C MET A 272 13.44 -21.35 35.43
N HIS A 273 13.88 -20.93 34.24
CA HIS A 273 14.14 -19.53 33.93
C HIS A 273 12.85 -18.70 33.89
N ALA A 274 11.78 -19.19 33.26
CA ALA A 274 10.49 -18.50 33.25
C ALA A 274 9.94 -18.30 34.68
N LEU A 275 10.03 -19.32 35.51
CA LEU A 275 9.63 -19.24 36.92
C LEU A 275 10.52 -18.26 37.70
N ALA A 276 11.83 -18.27 37.47
CA ALA A 276 12.74 -17.32 38.12
C ALA A 276 12.36 -15.87 37.82
N GLU A 277 12.02 -15.54 36.57
CA GLU A 277 11.57 -14.19 36.19
C GLU A 277 10.25 -13.79 36.86
N LEU A 278 9.30 -14.73 37.00
CA LEU A 278 8.03 -14.46 37.68
C LEU A 278 8.20 -14.31 39.19
N LEU A 279 9.03 -15.15 39.82
CA LEU A 279 9.32 -15.07 41.25
C LEU A 279 10.09 -13.79 41.60
N ASP A 280 11.05 -13.38 40.77
CA ASP A 280 11.80 -12.13 40.96
C ASP A 280 10.86 -10.92 40.84
N ASN A 281 9.93 -10.93 39.88
CA ASN A 281 8.91 -9.89 39.77
C ASN A 281 8.00 -9.87 41.02
N ALA A 282 7.47 -11.01 41.44
CA ALA A 282 6.62 -11.12 42.63
C ALA A 282 7.31 -10.60 43.89
N ALA A 283 8.59 -10.95 44.08
CA ALA A 283 9.38 -10.49 45.22
C ALA A 283 9.66 -8.98 45.16
N ASN A 284 9.99 -8.43 43.99
CA ASN A 284 10.31 -7.01 43.82
C ASN A 284 9.09 -6.09 43.93
N PHE A 285 7.89 -6.56 43.55
CA PHE A 285 6.65 -5.79 43.67
C PHE A 285 5.93 -5.95 45.01
N SER A 286 6.34 -6.93 45.82
CA SER A 286 5.80 -7.15 47.16
C SER A 286 6.55 -6.36 48.23
N PRO A 287 5.88 -5.88 49.29
CA PRO A 287 6.54 -5.28 50.46
C PRO A 287 7.63 -6.19 51.03
N PRO A 288 8.75 -5.68 51.58
CA PRO A 288 9.89 -6.49 51.99
C PRO A 288 9.57 -7.52 53.09
N THR A 289 8.54 -7.28 53.89
CA THR A 289 8.04 -8.20 54.93
C THR A 289 7.07 -9.25 54.41
N ALA A 290 6.55 -9.11 53.19
CA ALA A 290 5.56 -10.02 52.63
C ALA A 290 6.24 -11.22 51.96
N GLU A 291 5.63 -12.39 52.15
CA GLU A 291 6.03 -13.65 51.51
C GLU A 291 5.35 -13.83 50.14
N VAL A 292 6.06 -14.47 49.22
CA VAL A 292 5.56 -14.89 47.90
C VAL A 292 5.25 -16.37 47.97
N HIS A 293 4.02 -16.76 47.62
CA HIS A 293 3.58 -18.16 47.72
C HIS A 293 3.54 -18.80 46.34
N VAL A 294 4.05 -20.02 46.25
CA VAL A 294 4.08 -20.77 44.99
C VAL A 294 3.33 -22.07 45.18
N TYR A 295 2.25 -22.25 44.42
CA TYR A 295 1.45 -23.47 44.42
C TYR A 295 1.72 -24.26 43.14
N VAL A 296 1.80 -25.57 43.25
CA VAL A 296 1.89 -26.47 42.10
C VAL A 296 0.76 -27.48 42.17
N GLU A 297 -0.07 -27.50 41.12
CA GLU A 297 -1.21 -28.41 41.00
C GLU A 297 -1.12 -29.19 39.68
N GLU A 298 -1.40 -30.48 39.72
CA GLU A 298 -1.55 -31.32 38.54
C GLU A 298 -3.00 -31.27 38.06
N VAL A 299 -3.19 -30.93 36.79
CA VAL A 299 -4.48 -30.81 36.12
C VAL A 299 -4.48 -31.71 34.87
N PRO A 300 -5.64 -32.05 34.29
CA PRO A 300 -5.68 -32.89 33.08
C PRO A 300 -4.86 -32.33 31.90
N ALA A 301 -4.69 -31.00 31.82
CA ALA A 301 -3.91 -30.33 30.79
C ALA A 301 -2.39 -30.32 31.06
N GLY A 302 -1.92 -30.69 32.24
CA GLY A 302 -0.51 -30.65 32.65
C GLY A 302 -0.30 -30.19 34.10
N LEU A 303 0.63 -29.26 34.32
CA LEU A 303 0.90 -28.68 35.65
C LEU A 303 0.60 -27.19 35.63
N VAL A 304 -0.08 -26.71 36.67
CA VAL A 304 -0.27 -25.27 36.90
C VAL A 304 0.63 -24.85 38.06
N VAL A 305 1.54 -23.92 37.77
CA VAL A 305 2.33 -23.22 38.78
C VAL A 305 1.71 -21.85 39.01
N THR A 306 1.24 -21.59 40.23
CA THR A 306 0.65 -20.31 40.62
C THR A 306 1.60 -19.57 41.55
N VAL A 307 2.08 -18.39 41.14
CA VAL A 307 2.88 -17.48 41.96
C VAL A 307 1.98 -16.36 42.47
N GLU A 308 1.73 -16.33 43.78
CA GLU A 308 0.91 -15.31 44.43
C GLU A 308 1.75 -14.33 45.22
N ASP A 309 1.58 -13.05 44.91
CA ASP A 309 2.25 -11.94 45.59
C ASP A 309 1.26 -11.07 46.40
N SER A 310 1.81 -10.25 47.29
CA SER A 310 1.07 -9.26 48.10
C SER A 310 1.44 -7.83 47.70
N GLY A 311 1.85 -7.65 46.45
CA GLY A 311 2.33 -6.40 45.88
C GLY A 311 1.20 -5.51 45.35
N LEU A 312 1.58 -4.58 44.48
CA LEU A 312 0.64 -3.68 43.83
C LEU A 312 -0.20 -4.45 42.80
N VAL A 313 -1.53 -4.29 42.87
CA VAL A 313 -2.45 -4.78 41.85
C VAL A 313 -2.19 -4.03 40.54
N MET A 314 -2.08 -4.77 39.44
CA MET A 314 -1.95 -4.17 38.11
C MET A 314 -3.24 -3.46 37.70
N SER A 315 -3.14 -2.22 37.23
CA SER A 315 -4.23 -1.58 36.50
C SER A 315 -4.54 -2.35 35.21
N ASP A 316 -5.76 -2.21 34.65
CA ASP A 316 -6.15 -2.88 33.40
C ASP A 316 -5.18 -2.64 32.24
N VAL A 317 -4.59 -1.43 32.17
CA VAL A 317 -3.59 -1.09 31.15
C VAL A 317 -2.29 -1.85 31.38
N GLN A 318 -1.87 -2.03 32.63
CA GLN A 318 -0.69 -2.81 32.99
C GLN A 318 -0.93 -4.31 32.76
N LEU A 319 -2.10 -4.82 33.14
CA LEU A 319 -2.50 -6.21 32.93
C LEU A 319 -2.47 -6.57 31.44
N ARG A 320 -3.15 -5.78 30.58
CA ARG A 320 -3.11 -5.98 29.13
C ARG A 320 -1.71 -5.91 28.55
N ARG A 321 -0.83 -5.07 29.12
CA ARG A 321 0.58 -5.00 28.70
C ARG A 321 1.37 -6.24 29.15
N ALA A 322 1.13 -6.74 30.36
CA ALA A 322 1.75 -7.96 30.86
C ALA A 322 1.32 -9.18 30.03
N GLU A 323 0.02 -9.32 29.75
CA GLU A 323 -0.54 -10.35 28.87
C GLU A 323 0.07 -10.30 27.47
N ARG A 324 0.17 -9.11 26.87
CA ARG A 324 0.86 -8.94 25.58
C ARG A 324 2.34 -9.31 25.68
N ALA A 325 3.05 -8.97 26.76
CA ALA A 325 4.46 -9.29 26.90
C ALA A 325 4.71 -10.80 26.92
N VAL A 326 3.82 -11.58 27.55
CA VAL A 326 3.94 -13.04 27.62
C VAL A 326 3.36 -13.79 26.42
N THR A 327 2.57 -13.14 25.56
CA THR A 327 1.95 -13.75 24.36
C THR A 327 2.54 -13.25 23.03
N ALA A 328 3.13 -12.06 22.95
CA ALA A 328 3.45 -11.40 21.68
C ALA A 328 4.48 -12.16 20.82
N GLU A 329 4.16 -12.28 19.52
CA GLU A 329 4.99 -12.94 18.51
C GLU A 329 6.33 -12.21 18.28
N ARG A 330 6.32 -10.88 18.34
CA ARG A 330 7.50 -10.02 18.17
C ARG A 330 7.61 -9.03 19.33
N THR A 331 8.52 -9.31 20.26
CA THR A 331 8.92 -8.33 21.26
C THR A 331 9.85 -7.31 20.60
N ASP A 332 9.39 -6.07 20.49
CA ASP A 332 10.30 -4.96 20.17
C ASP A 332 11.24 -4.73 21.35
N LEU A 333 12.53 -4.99 21.13
CA LEU A 333 13.57 -4.86 22.15
C LEU A 333 13.88 -3.40 22.49
N THR A 334 13.45 -2.44 21.66
CA THR A 334 13.82 -1.02 21.77
C THR A 334 13.18 -0.28 22.96
N GLY A 335 12.20 -0.89 23.63
CA GLY A 335 11.46 -0.29 24.76
C GLY A 335 11.49 -1.09 26.07
N LEU A 336 12.31 -2.13 26.17
CA LEU A 336 12.37 -2.98 27.37
C LEU A 336 13.21 -2.31 28.47
N SER A 337 12.62 -2.14 29.65
CA SER A 337 13.26 -1.58 30.84
C SER A 337 12.77 -2.31 32.09
N GLY A 338 13.70 -2.64 33.01
CA GLY A 338 13.42 -3.28 34.29
C GLY A 338 12.58 -4.55 34.15
N THR A 339 11.45 -4.60 34.86
CA THR A 339 10.51 -5.74 34.93
C THR A 339 9.87 -6.11 33.59
N ARG A 340 9.90 -5.19 32.62
CA ARG A 340 9.43 -5.46 31.25
C ARG A 340 10.34 -6.43 30.50
N LEU A 341 11.62 -6.47 30.89
CA LEU A 341 12.58 -7.42 30.36
C LEU A 341 12.21 -8.85 30.79
N GLY A 342 11.88 -9.04 32.07
CA GLY A 342 11.52 -10.35 32.61
C GLY A 342 10.26 -10.94 31.96
N LEU A 343 9.18 -10.16 31.83
CA LEU A 343 7.97 -10.66 31.17
C LEU A 343 8.16 -10.96 29.67
N ALA A 344 9.04 -10.22 28.98
CA ALA A 344 9.40 -10.53 27.61
C ALA A 344 10.21 -11.84 27.48
N VAL A 345 11.09 -12.11 28.44
CA VAL A 345 11.81 -13.40 28.54
C VAL A 345 10.83 -14.54 28.78
N VAL A 346 9.90 -14.36 29.72
CA VAL A 346 8.81 -15.33 29.98
C VAL A 346 8.02 -15.61 28.71
N GLY A 347 7.63 -14.59 27.93
CA GLY A 347 6.90 -14.79 26.67
C GLY A 347 7.70 -15.56 25.61
N ARG A 348 9.01 -15.31 25.50
CA ARG A 348 9.89 -16.07 24.59
C ARG A 348 10.03 -17.53 25.01
N LEU A 349 10.19 -17.79 26.31
CA LEU A 349 10.29 -19.14 26.86
C LEU A 349 8.95 -19.88 26.76
N ALA A 350 7.84 -19.19 27.05
CA ALA A 350 6.49 -19.70 26.91
C ALA A 350 6.24 -20.19 25.48
N ARG A 351 6.53 -19.37 24.48
CA ARG A 351 6.41 -19.79 23.08
C ARG A 351 7.33 -20.95 22.72
N LYS A 352 8.59 -20.92 23.17
CA LYS A 352 9.57 -21.97 22.86
C LYS A 352 9.17 -23.34 23.42
N HIS A 353 8.50 -23.35 24.57
CA HIS A 353 8.17 -24.57 25.32
C HIS A 353 6.65 -24.86 25.39
N GLY A 354 5.81 -24.07 24.70
CA GLY A 354 4.35 -24.25 24.75
C GLY A 354 3.72 -23.92 26.12
N LEU A 355 4.36 -23.09 26.94
CA LEU A 355 3.78 -22.67 28.22
C LEU A 355 2.68 -21.64 27.98
N THR A 356 1.63 -21.67 28.80
CA THR A 356 0.62 -20.59 28.81
C THR A 356 0.75 -19.80 30.09
N VAL A 357 0.84 -18.47 29.98
CA VAL A 357 0.96 -17.58 31.15
C VAL A 357 -0.23 -16.64 31.20
N SER A 358 -0.89 -16.58 32.36
CA SER A 358 -2.02 -15.68 32.62
C SER A 358 -1.87 -15.00 33.97
N PHE A 359 -2.51 -13.85 34.13
CA PHE A 359 -2.46 -13.08 35.36
C PHE A 359 -3.88 -12.91 35.94
N ARG A 360 -3.99 -12.91 37.25
CA ARG A 360 -5.24 -12.66 37.99
C ARG A 360 -4.95 -11.88 39.27
N PRO A 361 -5.96 -11.27 39.91
CA PRO A 361 -5.82 -10.81 41.29
C PRO A 361 -5.43 -11.96 42.23
N SER A 362 -4.44 -11.71 43.08
CA SER A 362 -3.98 -12.65 44.12
C SER A 362 -4.92 -12.62 45.32
N ALA A 363 -5.15 -13.77 45.95
CA ALA A 363 -5.89 -13.84 47.22
C ALA A 363 -5.18 -13.07 48.35
N ARG A 364 -3.89 -12.75 48.18
CA ARG A 364 -3.05 -12.02 49.12
C ARG A 364 -2.98 -10.51 48.87
N GLY A 365 -3.84 -10.00 47.97
CA GLY A 365 -4.00 -8.56 47.71
C GLY A 365 -3.13 -7.99 46.59
N GLY A 366 -2.26 -8.80 45.96
CA GLY A 366 -1.41 -8.39 44.84
C GLY A 366 -1.78 -9.05 43.52
N THR A 367 -0.78 -9.54 42.79
CA THR A 367 -0.96 -10.23 41.51
C THR A 367 -0.65 -11.73 41.64
N GLY A 368 -1.47 -12.56 40.99
CA GLY A 368 -1.25 -13.98 40.80
C GLY A 368 -0.83 -14.26 39.37
N ALA A 369 0.35 -14.82 39.16
CA ALA A 369 0.83 -15.28 37.86
C ALA A 369 0.68 -16.81 37.77
N LEU A 370 -0.01 -17.28 36.73
CA LEU A 370 -0.28 -18.70 36.50
C LEU A 370 0.51 -19.14 35.28
N VAL A 371 1.29 -20.19 35.42
CA VAL A 371 2.03 -20.83 34.34
C VAL A 371 1.50 -22.24 34.15
N MET A 372 0.83 -22.47 33.03
CA MET A 372 0.47 -23.81 32.57
C MET A 372 1.66 -24.42 31.82
N ILE A 373 2.17 -25.52 32.35
CA ILE A 373 3.16 -26.37 31.71
C ILE A 373 2.39 -27.53 31.08
N PRO A 374 2.44 -27.70 29.75
CA PRO A 374 1.60 -28.66 29.06
C PRO A 374 2.10 -30.09 29.28
N HIS A 375 1.19 -31.05 29.17
CA HIS A 375 1.45 -32.46 29.51
C HIS A 375 2.64 -33.07 28.73
N GLU A 376 2.94 -32.60 27.52
CA GLU A 376 4.05 -33.12 26.70
C GLU A 376 5.43 -32.84 27.30
N LEU A 377 5.53 -31.87 28.21
CA LEU A 377 6.76 -31.56 28.92
C LEU A 377 6.88 -32.29 30.26
N ILE A 378 5.86 -33.03 30.66
CA ILE A 378 5.78 -33.68 31.95
C ILE A 378 6.09 -35.16 31.78
N THR A 379 6.91 -35.69 32.68
CA THR A 379 7.22 -37.11 32.79
C THR A 379 7.16 -37.49 34.25
N ARG A 380 6.75 -38.72 34.53
CA ARG A 380 6.89 -39.29 35.86
C ARG A 380 8.27 -39.93 35.96
N PRO A 381 9.08 -39.63 36.97
CA PRO A 381 10.24 -40.44 37.27
C PRO A 381 9.75 -41.89 37.42
N ARG A 382 10.20 -42.81 36.56
CA ARG A 382 10.06 -44.23 36.88
C ARG A 382 10.96 -44.47 38.08
N ASP A 383 10.39 -44.96 39.18
CA ASP A 383 11.18 -45.66 40.20
C ASP A 383 11.87 -46.84 39.51
N THR A 384 13.12 -46.64 39.09
CA THR A 384 14.01 -47.74 38.73
C THR A 384 14.49 -48.38 40.03
N ALA A 385 13.55 -48.92 40.79
CA ALA A 385 13.76 -49.69 42.00
C ALA A 385 12.59 -50.67 42.22
N ALA A 386 12.09 -51.31 41.17
CA ALA A 386 11.22 -52.47 41.33
C ALA A 386 11.24 -53.37 40.09
N HIS A 387 11.50 -54.66 40.32
CA HIS A 387 11.37 -55.81 39.41
C HIS A 387 12.53 -56.10 38.45
N ALA A 388 13.63 -56.60 39.00
CA ALA A 388 14.18 -57.82 38.42
C ALA A 388 13.18 -58.96 38.73
N PRO A 389 12.70 -59.75 37.76
CA PRO A 389 11.89 -60.93 38.07
C PRO A 389 12.76 -61.91 38.86
N GLY A 390 12.38 -62.17 40.10
CA GLY A 390 13.01 -63.19 40.92
C GLY A 390 12.78 -64.56 40.28
N THR A 391 13.87 -65.19 39.84
CA THR A 391 13.87 -66.60 39.45
C THR A 391 13.64 -67.42 40.72
N THR A 392 12.48 -68.08 40.80
CA THR A 392 12.16 -69.08 41.82
C THR A 392 13.12 -70.27 41.74
N PRO A 393 13.69 -70.76 42.87
CA PRO A 393 14.48 -72.00 42.87
C PRO A 393 13.55 -73.22 42.98
N VAL A 394 13.69 -74.17 42.04
CA VAL A 394 13.10 -75.51 42.10
C VAL A 394 14.04 -76.45 42.86
N PRO A 395 13.58 -77.27 43.83
CA PRO A 395 14.43 -78.24 44.54
C PRO A 395 14.32 -79.68 43.99
N GLY A 396 15.47 -80.37 43.82
CA GLY A 396 15.51 -81.85 43.63
C GLY A 396 16.75 -82.48 42.95
N ALA A 397 17.83 -82.68 43.73
CA ALA A 397 18.81 -83.81 43.84
C ALA A 397 19.09 -84.86 42.71
N PRO A 398 20.20 -85.67 42.74
CA PRO A 398 21.53 -85.51 43.42
C PRO A 398 22.80 -86.05 42.65
N ARG A 399 23.98 -85.92 43.30
CA ARG A 399 25.27 -86.69 43.17
C ARG A 399 26.26 -86.28 42.06
N ASP A 400 27.59 -86.19 42.23
CA ASP A 400 28.54 -86.63 43.27
C ASP A 400 29.88 -85.83 43.23
N THR A 401 30.50 -85.69 44.41
CA THR A 401 31.94 -85.63 44.78
C THR A 401 33.01 -84.98 43.86
N HIS A 402 33.65 -83.89 44.31
CA HIS A 402 35.06 -83.87 44.79
C HIS A 402 35.46 -82.46 45.26
N ALA A 403 36.17 -82.38 46.39
CA ALA A 403 36.97 -81.23 46.85
C ALA A 403 38.47 -81.57 46.59
N PRO A 404 39.50 -80.67 46.71
CA PRO A 404 39.54 -79.48 47.57
C PRO A 404 40.35 -78.23 47.08
N HIS A 405 40.10 -77.11 47.79
CA HIS A 405 40.98 -75.97 48.17
C HIS A 405 42.06 -75.37 47.23
N ALA A 406 41.95 -74.06 46.93
CA ALA A 406 42.86 -72.95 47.35
C ALA A 406 42.69 -71.67 46.47
N PRO A 407 43.07 -70.46 46.94
CA PRO A 407 42.49 -69.17 46.52
C PRO A 407 43.30 -68.42 45.45
N HIS A 408 42.64 -67.64 44.58
CA HIS A 408 43.31 -66.66 43.73
C HIS A 408 42.45 -65.40 43.47
N ASP A 409 43.12 -64.25 43.63
CA ASP A 409 42.69 -62.88 43.38
C ASP A 409 42.11 -62.62 41.96
N PRO A 410 41.27 -61.57 41.80
CA PRO A 410 40.75 -61.15 40.50
C PRO A 410 41.78 -60.30 39.70
N PRO A 411 41.95 -60.53 38.38
CA PRO A 411 42.71 -59.63 37.52
C PRO A 411 41.83 -58.57 36.83
N SER A 412 42.29 -57.31 36.86
CA SER A 412 42.04 -56.29 35.82
C SER A 412 43.21 -56.31 34.82
N PRO A 413 43.20 -55.67 33.63
CA PRO A 413 42.15 -55.21 32.70
C PRO A 413 42.42 -55.74 31.25
N PRO A 414 41.96 -55.10 30.14
CA PRO A 414 42.81 -54.05 29.56
C PRO A 414 42.07 -52.79 29.04
N PHE A 415 42.75 -51.66 29.25
CA PHE A 415 42.49 -50.37 28.60
C PHE A 415 42.77 -50.45 27.09
N VAL A 416 41.88 -49.89 26.28
CA VAL A 416 42.10 -49.67 24.84
C VAL A 416 42.65 -48.25 24.66
N THR A 417 43.91 -48.14 24.27
CA THR A 417 44.59 -46.90 23.94
C THR A 417 44.12 -46.40 22.57
N SER A 418 43.24 -45.39 22.54
CA SER A 418 42.95 -44.63 21.31
C SER A 418 43.90 -43.44 21.23
N THR A 419 44.91 -43.55 20.36
CA THR A 419 45.89 -42.51 20.06
C THR A 419 45.21 -41.28 19.46
N SER A 420 45.13 -40.18 20.21
CA SER A 420 44.86 -38.85 19.66
C SER A 420 46.17 -38.23 19.15
N PRO A 421 46.20 -37.56 17.99
CA PRO A 421 47.41 -36.90 17.50
C PRO A 421 47.69 -35.61 18.28
N SER A 422 48.94 -35.45 18.73
CA SER A 422 49.44 -34.27 19.44
C SER A 422 49.35 -32.98 18.60
N PRO A 423 49.04 -31.81 19.20
CA PRO A 423 49.05 -30.54 18.50
C PRO A 423 50.49 -30.08 18.22
N SER A 424 50.80 -29.75 16.96
CA SER A 424 52.08 -29.15 16.57
C SER A 424 52.16 -27.69 17.01
N THR A 425 53.11 -27.35 17.88
CA THR A 425 53.47 -25.99 18.30
C THR A 425 54.63 -25.42 17.47
N THR A 426 54.73 -24.09 17.37
CA THR A 426 55.99 -23.42 16.94
C THR A 426 56.96 -23.30 18.13
N PRO A 427 58.26 -23.01 17.90
CA PRO A 427 59.26 -22.87 18.98
C PRO A 427 58.92 -21.85 20.09
N GLY A 428 57.88 -21.01 19.90
CA GLY A 428 57.37 -20.06 20.89
C GLY A 428 56.03 -20.43 21.55
N GLY A 429 55.57 -21.68 21.44
CA GLY A 429 54.46 -22.19 22.28
C GLY A 429 53.03 -21.76 21.91
N LEU A 430 52.80 -21.10 20.77
CA LEU A 430 51.44 -20.74 20.32
C LEU A 430 50.82 -21.77 19.35
N PRO A 431 49.51 -22.08 19.43
CA PRO A 431 48.83 -23.01 18.53
C PRO A 431 48.67 -22.47 17.10
N LYS A 432 48.99 -23.28 16.07
CA LYS A 432 48.78 -22.95 14.64
C LYS A 432 47.33 -23.22 14.20
N ARG A 433 46.64 -22.19 13.68
CA ARG A 433 45.30 -22.31 13.07
C ARG A 433 45.38 -22.80 11.62
N ARG A 434 44.81 -23.98 11.30
CA ARG A 434 44.56 -24.40 9.91
C ARG A 434 43.24 -23.82 9.39
N ARG A 435 43.23 -23.31 8.16
CA ARG A 435 42.02 -22.86 7.46
C ARG A 435 41.42 -24.01 6.63
N GLY A 436 40.11 -24.18 6.73
CA GLY A 436 39.28 -24.91 5.76
C GLY A 436 39.00 -26.36 6.13
N GLN A 437 37.78 -26.64 6.61
CA GLN A 437 36.92 -27.80 6.31
C GLN A 437 35.72 -27.79 7.27
N THR A 438 34.62 -27.21 6.81
CA THR A 438 33.30 -27.34 7.43
C THR A 438 32.65 -28.64 6.94
N LEU A 439 31.97 -29.32 7.86
CA LEU A 439 31.21 -30.55 7.68
C LEU A 439 30.35 -30.53 6.41
N ALA A 440 30.72 -31.39 5.46
CA ALA A 440 29.87 -31.90 4.38
C ALA A 440 30.25 -33.37 4.14
N ALA A 441 29.96 -34.23 5.13
CA ALA A 441 30.16 -35.68 5.03
C ALA A 441 29.31 -36.44 6.06
N ALA A 442 28.04 -36.08 6.21
CA ALA A 442 27.12 -36.80 7.11
C ALA A 442 25.68 -36.73 6.62
N HIS A 443 25.40 -37.11 5.37
CA HIS A 443 24.09 -37.59 4.91
C HIS A 443 24.24 -38.37 3.59
N PRO A 444 24.18 -39.71 3.62
CA PRO A 444 24.00 -40.53 2.42
C PRO A 444 22.53 -40.94 2.36
N GLU A 445 21.66 -40.10 1.80
CA GLU A 445 20.36 -40.52 1.24
C GLU A 445 19.70 -39.29 0.60
N GLY A 446 19.43 -39.38 -0.69
CA GLY A 446 18.96 -38.29 -1.54
C GLY A 446 17.46 -38.06 -1.47
N THR A 447 17.06 -36.83 -1.78
CA THR A 447 15.68 -36.46 -2.09
C THR A 447 15.66 -35.96 -3.53
N PRO A 448 14.69 -36.39 -4.37
CA PRO A 448 14.68 -36.07 -5.79
C PRO A 448 14.26 -34.63 -6.07
N GLU A 449 14.89 -34.10 -7.12
CA GLU A 449 14.76 -32.79 -7.73
C GLU A 449 13.55 -32.76 -8.67
N GLY A 450 12.75 -31.69 -8.62
CA GLY A 450 11.64 -31.43 -9.54
C GLY A 450 11.62 -29.95 -9.92
N THR A 451 12.10 -29.68 -11.13
CA THR A 451 12.19 -28.36 -11.80
C THR A 451 10.80 -27.86 -12.28
N PRO A 452 10.59 -26.54 -12.45
CA PRO A 452 9.28 -25.91 -12.62
C PRO A 452 8.90 -25.67 -14.08
N ASP A 453 7.63 -25.43 -14.36
CA ASP A 453 7.18 -24.96 -15.67
C ASP A 453 6.01 -23.93 -15.59
N GLY A 454 6.17 -22.84 -16.36
CA GLY A 454 5.16 -22.09 -17.12
C GLY A 454 3.98 -21.34 -16.45
N THR A 455 4.08 -20.00 -16.38
CA THR A 455 3.02 -18.95 -16.31
C THR A 455 2.17 -18.86 -17.61
N PRO A 456 1.21 -17.91 -17.87
CA PRO A 456 0.45 -16.95 -17.03
C PRO A 456 -1.07 -16.78 -17.38
N GLY A 457 -1.83 -16.02 -16.57
CA GLY A 457 -3.05 -15.35 -17.06
C GLY A 457 -4.06 -14.83 -16.02
N GLY A 458 -4.34 -13.53 -16.03
CA GLY A 458 -5.61 -12.94 -15.53
C GLY A 458 -5.50 -11.81 -14.49
N THR A 459 -5.50 -10.55 -14.93
CA THR A 459 -5.67 -9.31 -14.13
C THR A 459 -7.14 -8.83 -14.16
N PRO A 460 -7.57 -7.75 -13.45
CA PRO A 460 -8.80 -7.74 -12.66
C PRO A 460 -9.82 -6.66 -13.11
N GLU A 461 -11.00 -6.68 -12.50
CA GLU A 461 -12.07 -5.68 -12.63
C GLU A 461 -12.71 -5.55 -11.23
N GLY A 462 -13.07 -4.42 -10.64
CA GLY A 462 -13.06 -3.00 -11.00
C GLY A 462 -13.71 -2.23 -9.83
N THR A 463 -13.16 -1.06 -9.49
CA THR A 463 -13.77 -0.07 -8.56
C THR A 463 -14.68 0.87 -9.36
N PRO A 464 -15.68 1.51 -8.74
CA PRO A 464 -15.65 3.00 -8.64
C PRO A 464 -16.23 3.48 -7.29
N GLY A 465 -15.95 4.66 -6.74
CA GLY A 465 -15.27 5.87 -7.18
C GLY A 465 -15.29 6.91 -6.04
N ALA A 466 -14.43 7.92 -6.17
CA ALA A 466 -14.21 9.05 -5.25
C ALA A 466 -15.39 10.05 -5.24
N THR A 467 -15.50 11.09 -4.40
CA THR A 467 -14.68 12.34 -4.39
C THR A 467 -15.12 13.28 -3.22
N PRO A 468 -14.55 14.51 -3.00
CA PRO A 468 -14.00 14.90 -1.70
C PRO A 468 -14.57 16.23 -1.11
N THR A 469 -14.15 16.61 0.11
CA THR A 469 -14.21 18.00 0.59
C THR A 469 -12.99 18.35 1.43
N THR A 470 -12.41 19.52 1.13
CA THR A 470 -11.19 20.16 1.64
C THR A 470 -11.41 20.92 2.99
N PRO A 471 -10.35 21.51 3.60
CA PRO A 471 -10.17 21.54 5.06
C PRO A 471 -10.57 22.85 5.74
N SER A 472 -10.59 22.85 7.08
CA SER A 472 -10.61 24.07 7.89
C SER A 472 -9.52 24.02 8.97
N THR A 473 -8.56 24.92 8.79
CA THR A 473 -7.79 25.70 9.76
C THR A 473 -7.96 25.35 11.25
N THR A 474 -6.88 24.93 11.92
CA THR A 474 -6.63 25.27 13.33
C THR A 474 -5.12 25.38 13.59
N ASP A 475 -4.80 26.45 14.31
CA ASP A 475 -3.53 27.08 14.67
C ASP A 475 -2.52 26.19 15.44
N PRO A 476 -1.19 26.42 15.35
CA PRO A 476 -0.17 25.62 15.99
C PRO A 476 0.30 26.26 17.31
N ALA A 477 -0.25 25.82 18.44
CA ALA A 477 0.26 26.21 19.75
C ALA A 477 0.02 25.14 20.83
N SER A 478 0.72 24.00 20.78
CA SER A 478 0.79 23.08 21.94
C SER A 478 1.84 21.95 21.81
N ARG A 479 3.04 22.22 21.27
CA ARG A 479 4.15 21.23 21.27
C ARG A 479 5.45 21.77 21.87
N THR A 480 5.37 22.36 23.07
CA THR A 480 6.58 22.65 23.88
C THR A 480 6.32 22.59 25.38
N ARG A 481 5.73 21.49 25.89
CA ARG A 481 5.71 21.18 27.34
C ARG A 481 5.88 19.69 27.60
N SER A 482 7.09 19.17 27.44
CA SER A 482 7.54 17.93 28.13
C SER A 482 9.06 17.75 28.20
N ALA A 483 9.86 18.78 27.94
CA ALA A 483 11.33 18.71 27.99
C ALA A 483 11.94 19.67 29.04
N ALA A 484 11.24 19.95 30.14
CA ALA A 484 11.71 20.89 31.18
C ALA A 484 11.39 20.46 32.62
N ARG A 485 11.57 19.17 32.95
CA ARG A 485 11.56 18.68 34.35
C ARG A 485 12.54 17.52 34.53
N PHE A 486 13.84 17.76 34.35
CA PHE A 486 14.92 16.88 34.86
C PHE A 486 16.28 17.62 34.81
N SER A 487 16.39 18.75 35.51
CA SER A 487 17.65 19.50 35.67
C SER A 487 17.79 20.12 37.08
N SER A 488 17.26 19.44 38.09
CA SER A 488 17.31 19.90 39.48
C SER A 488 17.47 18.73 40.43
N PHE A 489 18.58 17.98 40.30
CA PHE A 489 19.09 17.09 41.35
C PHE A 489 20.57 16.72 41.11
N ARG A 490 21.40 17.73 40.79
CA ARG A 490 22.86 17.59 40.75
C ARG A 490 23.53 18.90 41.19
N HIS A 491 23.19 19.36 42.40
CA HIS A 491 23.92 20.43 43.08
C HIS A 491 23.70 20.39 44.61
N ALA A 492 23.92 19.22 45.23
CA ALA A 492 23.86 19.08 46.68
C ALA A 492 24.81 17.99 47.23
N VAL A 493 26.07 17.97 46.77
CA VAL A 493 27.21 17.38 47.52
C VAL A 493 28.48 18.09 47.03
N ARG A 494 28.73 19.31 47.52
CA ARG A 494 30.07 19.95 47.47
C ARG A 494 30.13 21.25 48.29
N THR A 495 29.67 21.23 49.54
CA THR A 495 29.98 22.29 50.52
C THR A 495 29.81 21.76 51.94
N THR A 496 30.80 21.03 52.47
CA THR A 496 31.07 20.95 53.92
C THR A 496 32.45 20.32 54.13
N THR A 497 33.53 21.06 53.82
CA THR A 497 34.82 20.85 54.47
C THR A 497 35.62 22.16 54.43
N GLU A 498 35.45 22.97 55.47
CA GLU A 498 36.34 24.02 55.98
C GLU A 498 35.79 24.24 57.40
N GLY A 499 36.47 23.89 58.48
CA GLY A 499 37.82 24.28 58.81
C GLY A 499 37.74 25.62 59.54
N THR A 500 37.72 25.61 60.88
CA THR A 500 37.90 26.85 61.66
C THR A 500 38.64 26.54 62.96
N PRO A 501 39.61 27.37 63.39
CA PRO A 501 40.64 26.98 64.33
C PRO A 501 40.34 27.43 65.76
N ARG A 502 40.82 26.66 66.74
CA ARG A 502 41.59 27.14 67.89
C ARG A 502 42.20 25.96 68.65
#